data_AF-W4P5H0-F1
#
_entry.id   AF-W4P5H0-F1
#
_cell.length_a   1.000
_cell.length_b   1.000
_cell.length_c   1.000
_cell.angle_alpha   90.00
_cell.angle_beta   90.00
_cell.angle_gamma   90.00
#
_symmetry.space_group_name_H-M   'P 1'
#
loop_
_entity.id
_entity.type
_entity.pdbx_description
1 polymer ?
#
loop_
_entity_poly.entity_id
_entity_poly.type
_entity_poly.pdbx_seq_one_letter_code
_entity_poly.pdbx_strand_id
1 'polypeptide(L)'
;MRKNIYHAIFGILLFGSLTLLPHAAYAQADKTQTPYWKDVQVVAVNKEYPRTAFMTYDNRTDALSGRYEKSNYYKLLNGTWKFYYADSYKDLPAGITEANTSTANWNDIKVPGNWEVQGYGTAIYTNHGYEFRPRNPQPPALPEANPVAFTAVISKFLPIGWIGISICIYQEPNREYMYISTEKKQDTAKIRKIPQSS
;
A
#
# COMPACT_ATOMS: atom_id res chain seq x y z
N MET A 1 78.05 54.29 -9.23
CA MET A 1 76.90 55.23 -9.29
C MET A 1 75.61 54.42 -9.38
N ARG A 2 74.68 54.69 -8.45
CA ARG A 2 73.23 54.36 -8.38
C ARG A 2 72.75 52.89 -8.51
N LYS A 3 71.88 52.56 -7.55
CA LYS A 3 71.17 51.30 -7.23
C LYS A 3 70.11 50.94 -8.28
N ASN A 4 69.69 49.67 -8.33
CA ASN A 4 68.26 49.28 -8.28
C ASN A 4 68.06 47.80 -7.94
N ILE A 5 66.99 47.55 -7.18
CA ILE A 5 66.54 46.37 -6.45
C ILE A 5 65.30 45.81 -7.15
N TYR A 6 65.10 44.47 -7.24
CA TYR A 6 63.84 43.69 -7.15
C TYR A 6 64.23 42.18 -7.12
N HIS A 7 64.34 41.48 -5.98
CA HIS A 7 63.34 40.71 -5.20
C HIS A 7 62.54 39.60 -5.94
N ALA A 8 63.01 38.37 -5.74
CA ALA A 8 62.34 37.10 -5.42
C ALA A 8 60.90 36.80 -5.88
N ILE A 9 60.71 35.68 -6.59
CA ILE A 9 59.50 34.84 -6.48
C ILE A 9 59.88 33.36 -6.40
N PHE A 10 59.26 32.72 -5.41
CA PHE A 10 59.40 31.39 -4.85
C PHE A 10 58.44 30.42 -5.56
N GLY A 11 58.80 29.15 -5.75
CA GLY A 11 57.92 28.16 -6.36
C GLY A 11 58.39 26.72 -6.13
N ILE A 12 58.18 26.21 -4.92
CA ILE A 12 58.36 24.79 -4.58
C ILE A 12 56.98 24.13 -4.63
N LEU A 13 56.76 23.24 -5.59
CA LEU A 13 55.58 22.36 -5.66
C LEU A 13 55.86 21.09 -4.83
N LEU A 14 55.23 21.01 -3.66
CA LEU A 14 55.18 19.81 -2.80
C LEU A 14 53.79 19.18 -2.96
N PHE A 15 53.71 18.04 -3.63
CA PHE A 15 52.49 17.25 -3.74
C PHE A 15 52.19 16.57 -2.41
N GLY A 16 51.21 17.09 -1.67
CA GLY A 16 50.67 16.48 -0.48
C GLY A 16 49.74 15.30 -0.82
N SER A 17 50.13 14.10 -0.40
CA SER A 17 49.33 12.88 -0.47
C SER A 17 48.12 12.95 0.46
N LEU A 18 46.92 12.90 -0.11
CA LEU A 18 45.65 12.86 0.62
C LEU A 18 45.33 11.40 0.98
N THR A 19 45.52 11.01 2.24
CA THR A 19 45.12 9.68 2.73
C THR A 19 43.62 9.64 3.00
N LEU A 20 42.89 8.94 2.15
CA LEU A 20 41.47 8.62 2.33
C LEU A 20 41.30 7.61 3.48
N LEU A 21 40.71 8.04 4.59
CA LEU A 21 40.22 7.14 5.62
C LEU A 21 38.98 6.39 5.09
N PRO A 22 38.91 5.05 5.17
CA PRO A 22 37.73 4.31 4.79
C PRO A 22 36.64 4.59 5.82
N HIS A 23 35.57 5.25 5.39
CA HIS A 23 34.33 5.34 6.15
C HIS A 23 33.74 3.93 6.21
N ALA A 24 33.91 3.25 7.34
CA ALA A 24 33.13 2.05 7.62
C ALA A 24 31.66 2.47 7.68
N ALA A 25 30.92 2.19 6.59
CA ALA A 25 29.48 2.28 6.59
C ALA A 25 28.94 1.27 7.59
N TYR A 26 28.49 1.75 8.75
CA TYR A 26 27.69 0.94 9.65
C TYR A 26 26.39 0.61 8.92
N ALA A 27 26.29 -0.61 8.40
CA ALA A 27 25.03 -1.14 7.91
C ALA A 27 24.10 -1.24 9.12
N GLN A 28 23.14 -0.32 9.20
CA GLN A 28 22.05 -0.41 10.16
C GLN A 28 21.21 -1.62 9.75
N ALA A 29 21.31 -2.71 10.52
CA ALA A 29 20.51 -3.91 10.29
C ALA A 29 19.04 -3.52 10.42
N ASP A 30 18.35 -3.48 9.28
CA ASP A 30 16.93 -3.19 9.21
C ASP A 30 16.19 -4.35 9.90
N LYS A 31 15.61 -4.08 11.08
CA LYS A 31 14.78 -5.07 11.78
C LYS A 31 13.59 -5.33 10.88
N THR A 32 13.59 -6.47 10.20
CA THR A 32 12.50 -6.90 9.34
C THR A 32 11.23 -7.05 10.18
N GLN A 33 10.38 -6.03 10.16
CA GLN A 33 9.09 -6.03 10.81
C GLN A 33 8.23 -7.12 10.17
N THR A 34 7.63 -8.00 10.99
CA THR A 34 6.69 -9.02 10.51
C THR A 34 5.55 -8.34 9.74
N PRO A 35 5.26 -8.72 8.49
CA PRO A 35 4.15 -8.16 7.73
C PRO A 35 2.82 -8.38 8.46
N TYR A 36 1.90 -7.41 8.38
CA TYR A 36 0.62 -7.49 9.09
C TYR A 36 -0.19 -8.75 8.78
N TRP A 37 -0.09 -9.25 7.55
CA TRP A 37 -0.79 -10.46 7.11
C TRP A 37 -0.21 -11.77 7.67
N LYS A 38 1.02 -11.73 8.23
CA LYS A 38 1.63 -12.84 8.98
C LYS A 38 1.43 -12.71 10.50
N ASP A 39 1.00 -11.55 10.99
CA ASP A 39 0.81 -11.29 12.42
C ASP A 39 -0.66 -11.54 12.83
N VAL A 40 -0.89 -12.69 13.47
CA VAL A 40 -2.23 -13.08 13.96
C VAL A 40 -2.80 -12.13 15.02
N GLN A 41 -1.98 -11.28 15.63
CA GLN A 41 -2.46 -10.28 16.58
C GLN A 41 -3.06 -9.07 15.87
N VAL A 42 -2.79 -8.87 14.58
CA VAL A 42 -3.27 -7.71 13.81
C VAL A 42 -4.53 -8.08 13.04
N VAL A 43 -5.67 -7.59 13.53
CA VAL A 43 -6.99 -7.82 12.89
C VAL A 43 -7.47 -6.64 12.04
N ALA A 44 -6.93 -5.44 12.30
CA ALA A 44 -7.24 -4.24 11.54
C ALA A 44 -6.18 -3.15 11.77
N VAL A 45 -5.87 -2.39 10.72
CA VAL A 45 -5.03 -1.19 10.77
C VAL A 45 -5.82 -0.03 10.18
N ASN A 46 -5.91 1.10 10.88
CA ASN A 46 -6.57 2.34 10.42
C ASN A 46 -8.04 2.21 9.96
N LYS A 47 -8.73 1.11 10.30
CA LYS A 47 -10.16 0.93 10.03
C LYS A 47 -10.98 1.71 11.05
N GLU A 48 -12.07 2.33 10.61
CA GLU A 48 -13.06 2.96 11.49
C GLU A 48 -13.71 1.96 12.47
N TYR A 49 -14.31 2.47 13.55
CA TYR A 49 -15.04 1.61 14.47
C TYR A 49 -16.30 1.02 13.80
N PRO A 50 -16.64 -0.25 14.11
CA PRO A 50 -17.90 -0.83 13.66
C PRO A 50 -19.10 0.03 14.09
N ARG A 51 -20.04 0.23 13.18
CA ARG A 51 -21.29 0.97 13.41
C ARG A 51 -22.37 0.43 12.49
N THR A 52 -23.64 0.79 12.76
CA THR A 52 -24.75 0.45 11.86
C THR A 52 -24.55 1.02 10.46
N ALA A 53 -25.13 0.37 9.45
CA ALA A 53 -25.13 0.87 8.09
C ALA A 53 -26.07 2.08 7.97
N PHE A 54 -25.56 3.19 7.42
CA PHE A 54 -26.36 4.37 7.11
C PHE A 54 -25.72 5.18 5.99
N MET A 55 -26.52 6.06 5.38
CA MET A 55 -26.11 7.01 4.36
C MET A 55 -26.70 8.38 4.66
N THR A 56 -25.95 9.43 4.36
CA THR A 56 -26.41 10.82 4.46
C THR A 56 -27.10 11.22 3.17
N TYR A 57 -28.19 11.98 3.25
CA TYR A 57 -28.96 12.46 2.10
C TYR A 57 -29.26 13.95 2.25
N ASP A 58 -29.40 14.66 1.12
CA ASP A 58 -29.70 16.10 1.11
C ASP A 58 -31.18 16.40 1.38
N ASN A 59 -32.06 15.42 1.14
CA ASN A 59 -33.50 15.60 1.29
C ASN A 59 -34.19 14.33 1.79
N ARG A 60 -35.38 14.53 2.37
CA ARG A 60 -36.20 13.46 2.97
C ARG A 60 -36.68 12.44 1.94
N THR A 61 -37.01 12.86 0.72
CA THR A 61 -37.55 11.98 -0.32
C THR A 61 -36.53 10.92 -0.73
N ASP A 62 -35.28 11.33 -0.97
CA ASP A 62 -34.20 10.40 -1.29
C ASP A 62 -33.82 9.51 -0.10
N ALA A 63 -33.82 10.07 1.12
CA ALA A 63 -33.58 9.30 2.34
C ALA A 63 -34.61 8.17 2.54
N LEU A 64 -35.89 8.43 2.27
CA LEU A 64 -36.94 7.43 2.34
C LEU A 64 -36.82 6.33 1.28
N SER A 65 -36.11 6.60 0.17
CA SER A 65 -35.86 5.56 -0.84
C SER A 65 -34.88 4.49 -0.36
N GLY A 66 -34.03 4.79 0.64
CA GLY A 66 -32.99 3.88 1.14
C GLY A 66 -31.88 3.56 0.14
N ARG A 67 -31.93 4.10 -1.08
CA ARG A 67 -30.95 3.84 -2.14
C ARG A 67 -29.74 4.75 -1.98
N TYR A 68 -28.54 4.19 -1.83
CA TYR A 68 -27.34 5.00 -1.60
C TYR A 68 -27.00 5.88 -2.80
N GLU A 69 -27.32 5.41 -4.02
CA GLU A 69 -27.10 6.10 -5.29
C GLU A 69 -27.88 7.40 -5.44
N LYS A 70 -28.89 7.62 -4.59
CA LYS A 70 -29.66 8.86 -4.54
C LYS A 70 -29.02 9.93 -3.65
N SER A 71 -27.96 9.60 -2.92
CA SER A 71 -27.21 10.59 -2.16
C SER A 71 -26.17 11.31 -3.03
N ASN A 72 -26.12 12.64 -2.90
CA ASN A 72 -25.04 13.44 -3.50
C ASN A 72 -23.67 13.23 -2.82
N TYR A 73 -23.65 12.49 -1.71
CA TYR A 73 -22.44 12.08 -0.98
C TYR A 73 -22.03 10.64 -1.28
N TYR A 74 -22.66 10.01 -2.27
CA TYR A 74 -22.33 8.66 -2.70
C TYR A 74 -21.56 8.66 -4.03
N LYS A 75 -20.50 7.85 -4.10
CA LYS A 75 -19.75 7.60 -5.34
C LYS A 75 -19.42 6.13 -5.47
N LEU A 76 -19.95 5.51 -6.51
CA LEU A 76 -19.67 4.11 -6.81
C LEU A 76 -18.25 3.95 -7.36
N LEU A 77 -17.47 3.08 -6.71
CA LEU A 77 -16.11 2.75 -7.14
C LEU A 77 -16.03 1.52 -8.05
N ASN A 78 -17.12 0.77 -8.23
CA ASN A 78 -17.20 -0.34 -9.19
C ASN A 78 -16.82 0.09 -10.62
N GLY A 79 -16.38 -0.88 -11.42
CA GLY A 79 -15.98 -0.67 -12.81
C GLY A 79 -14.73 -1.45 -13.19
N THR A 80 -14.03 -0.97 -14.23
CA THR A 80 -12.75 -1.53 -14.65
C THR A 80 -11.61 -0.88 -13.87
N TRP A 81 -10.77 -1.68 -13.23
CA TRP A 81 -9.59 -1.23 -12.48
C TRP A 81 -8.33 -1.80 -13.11
N LYS A 82 -7.17 -1.17 -12.85
CA LYS A 82 -5.89 -1.79 -13.20
C LYS A 82 -5.56 -2.90 -12.22
N PHE A 83 -4.99 -3.96 -12.76
CA PHE A 83 -4.81 -5.21 -12.07
C PHE A 83 -3.45 -5.81 -12.38
N TYR A 84 -2.70 -6.07 -11.31
CA TYR A 84 -1.44 -6.79 -11.36
C TYR A 84 -1.59 -8.07 -10.53
N TYR A 85 -1.26 -9.21 -11.13
CA TYR A 85 -1.31 -10.52 -10.48
C TYR A 85 0.10 -11.11 -10.43
N ALA A 86 0.44 -11.71 -9.29
CA ALA A 86 1.69 -12.42 -9.08
C ALA A 86 1.43 -13.70 -8.27
N ASP A 87 2.15 -14.78 -8.60
CA ASP A 87 2.04 -16.06 -7.89
C ASP A 87 2.70 -16.02 -6.49
N SER A 88 3.49 -14.98 -6.21
CA SER A 88 4.05 -14.71 -4.90
C SER A 88 4.19 -13.21 -4.65
N TYR A 89 4.03 -12.80 -3.39
CA TYR A 89 4.30 -11.42 -2.97
C TYR A 89 5.75 -10.99 -3.18
N LYS A 90 6.66 -11.94 -3.35
CA LYS A 90 8.07 -11.67 -3.67
C LYS A 90 8.28 -11.23 -5.12
N ASP A 91 7.34 -11.56 -6.00
CA ASP A 91 7.42 -11.23 -7.42
C ASP A 91 6.79 -9.87 -7.72
N LEU A 92 6.27 -9.19 -6.69
CA LEU A 92 5.73 -7.85 -6.83
C LEU A 92 6.85 -6.84 -7.10
N PRO A 93 6.69 -5.95 -8.08
CA PRO A 93 7.58 -4.82 -8.28
C PRO A 93 7.77 -4.00 -7.00
N ALA A 94 9.00 -3.59 -6.74
CA ALA A 94 9.29 -2.63 -5.68
C ALA A 94 8.49 -1.35 -5.91
N GLY A 95 7.94 -0.78 -4.83
CA GLY A 95 7.14 0.44 -4.91
C GLY A 95 5.75 0.27 -5.54
N ILE A 96 5.23 -0.95 -5.72
CA ILE A 96 3.90 -1.18 -6.35
C ILE A 96 2.75 -0.38 -5.69
N THR A 97 2.90 0.02 -4.43
CA THR A 97 1.94 0.84 -3.68
C THR A 97 2.15 2.36 -3.80
N GLU A 98 3.23 2.81 -4.44
CA GLU A 98 3.54 4.24 -4.59
C GLU A 98 2.60 4.91 -5.59
N ALA A 99 2.21 6.15 -5.30
CA ALA A 99 1.22 6.89 -6.10
C ALA A 99 1.66 7.15 -7.55
N ASN A 100 2.97 7.18 -7.79
CA ASN A 100 3.60 7.44 -9.09
C ASN A 100 3.99 6.15 -9.84
N THR A 101 3.65 4.97 -9.32
CA THR A 101 3.94 3.71 -10.00
C THR A 101 3.18 3.62 -11.32
N SER A 102 3.92 3.37 -12.40
CA SER A 102 3.33 3.22 -13.72
C SER A 102 2.50 1.93 -13.79
N THR A 103 1.22 2.09 -14.11
CA THR A 103 0.29 0.98 -14.35
C THR A 103 0.09 0.70 -15.84
N ALA A 104 0.97 1.21 -16.71
CA ALA A 104 0.80 1.13 -18.17
C ALA A 104 0.74 -0.33 -18.68
N ASN A 105 1.54 -1.20 -18.05
CA ASN A 105 1.63 -2.62 -18.42
C ASN A 105 0.70 -3.51 -17.58
N TRP A 106 -0.18 -2.93 -16.76
CA TRP A 106 -1.12 -3.70 -15.95
C TRP A 106 -2.34 -4.06 -16.76
N ASN A 107 -2.89 -5.24 -16.45
CA ASN A 107 -4.14 -5.69 -17.05
C ASN A 107 -5.32 -4.90 -16.50
N ASP A 108 -6.48 -5.12 -17.10
CA ASP A 108 -7.76 -4.61 -16.63
C ASP A 108 -8.53 -5.73 -15.92
N ILE A 109 -9.24 -5.42 -14.84
CA ILE A 109 -10.15 -6.34 -14.14
C ILE A 109 -11.50 -5.66 -13.84
N LYS A 110 -12.57 -6.44 -13.78
CA LYS A 110 -13.89 -5.97 -13.33
C LYS A 110 -14.02 -6.10 -11.82
N VAL A 111 -14.47 -5.01 -11.20
CA VAL A 111 -14.77 -4.94 -9.77
C VAL A 111 -16.25 -4.57 -9.59
N PRO A 112 -17.04 -5.36 -8.83
CA PRO A 112 -16.64 -6.58 -8.11
C PRO A 112 -16.51 -7.79 -9.04
N GLY A 113 -15.73 -8.79 -8.61
CA GLY A 113 -15.58 -10.08 -9.28
C GLY A 113 -14.33 -10.81 -8.78
N ASN A 114 -14.42 -12.14 -8.65
CA ASN A 114 -13.23 -12.96 -8.32
C ASN A 114 -12.24 -12.91 -9.49
N TRP A 115 -10.93 -12.92 -9.23
CA TRP A 115 -9.94 -12.88 -10.31
C TRP A 115 -9.81 -14.23 -11.03
N GLU A 116 -10.15 -15.34 -10.36
CA GLU A 116 -10.07 -16.69 -10.95
C GLU A 116 -11.06 -16.89 -12.08
N VAL A 117 -12.26 -16.28 -11.96
CA VAL A 117 -13.26 -16.30 -13.03
C VAL A 117 -12.94 -15.28 -14.14
N GLN A 118 -11.90 -14.47 -13.96
CA GLN A 118 -11.42 -13.48 -14.92
C GLN A 118 -10.07 -13.87 -15.54
N GLY A 119 -9.61 -15.11 -15.31
CA GLY A 119 -8.45 -15.69 -16.00
C GLY A 119 -7.13 -15.66 -15.20
N TYR A 120 -7.15 -15.35 -13.90
CA TYR A 120 -5.94 -15.27 -13.08
C TYR A 120 -5.90 -16.35 -11.99
N GLY A 121 -4.75 -16.99 -11.81
CA GLY A 121 -4.58 -18.03 -10.80
C GLY A 121 -5.45 -19.27 -11.07
N THR A 122 -5.92 -19.92 -10.00
CA THR A 122 -6.69 -21.16 -10.11
C THR A 122 -7.80 -21.16 -9.07
N ALA A 123 -9.04 -21.40 -9.52
CA ALA A 123 -10.17 -21.59 -8.62
C ALA A 123 -10.03 -22.95 -7.90
N ILE A 124 -9.95 -22.91 -6.57
CA ILE A 124 -9.78 -24.11 -5.75
C ILE A 124 -11.05 -24.38 -4.95
N TYR A 125 -11.50 -25.63 -4.99
CA TYR A 125 -12.52 -26.16 -4.10
C TYR A 125 -11.91 -27.27 -3.23
N THR A 126 -12.08 -27.17 -1.92
CA THR A 126 -11.70 -28.21 -0.96
C THR A 126 -12.82 -28.36 0.07
N ASN A 127 -13.12 -29.61 0.45
CA ASN A 127 -14.12 -29.91 1.48
C ASN A 127 -13.49 -29.94 2.88
N HIS A 128 -12.36 -30.65 3.04
CA HIS A 128 -11.62 -30.75 4.31
C HIS A 128 -10.12 -30.54 4.09
N GLY A 129 -9.49 -29.82 5.02
CA GLY A 129 -8.10 -29.41 4.94
C GLY A 129 -7.92 -28.10 4.17
N TYR A 130 -6.83 -27.39 4.47
CA TYR A 130 -6.49 -26.14 3.79
C TYR A 130 -5.95 -26.43 2.38
N GLU A 131 -6.35 -25.62 1.40
CA GLU A 131 -5.87 -25.68 0.02
C GLU A 131 -4.34 -25.64 -0.07
N PHE A 132 -3.72 -24.86 0.81
CA PHE A 132 -2.28 -24.72 0.86
C PHE A 132 -1.56 -25.86 1.59
N ARG A 133 -2.28 -26.60 2.46
CA ARG A 133 -1.75 -27.75 3.19
C ARG A 133 -2.89 -28.64 3.70
N PRO A 134 -3.27 -29.67 2.94
CA PRO A 134 -4.43 -30.50 3.29
C PRO A 134 -4.25 -31.34 4.56
N ARG A 135 -3.00 -31.67 4.93
CA ARG A 135 -2.69 -32.51 6.10
C ARG A 135 -1.70 -31.83 7.04
N ASN A 136 -1.97 -31.92 8.34
CA ASN A 136 -1.13 -31.40 9.42
C ASN A 136 -0.67 -29.93 9.25
N PRO A 137 -1.62 -28.97 9.11
CA PRO A 137 -1.29 -27.55 9.11
C PRO A 137 -0.60 -27.13 10.40
N GLN A 138 0.32 -26.17 10.30
CA GLN A 138 1.07 -25.65 11.44
C GLN A 138 0.78 -24.14 11.58
N PRO A 139 -0.42 -23.73 12.07
CA PRO A 139 -0.71 -22.31 12.30
C PRO A 139 0.30 -21.67 13.26
N PRO A 140 0.68 -20.40 13.07
CA PRO A 140 0.17 -19.46 12.06
C PRO A 140 0.93 -19.50 10.73
N ALA A 141 1.74 -20.52 10.47
CA ALA A 141 2.58 -20.56 9.28
C ALA A 141 1.75 -20.71 7.99
N LEU A 142 1.98 -19.79 7.06
CA LEU A 142 1.45 -19.79 5.70
C LEU A 142 2.56 -20.21 4.72
N PRO A 143 2.22 -20.72 3.53
CA PRO A 143 3.19 -20.90 2.46
C PRO A 143 3.87 -19.59 2.11
N GLU A 144 5.12 -19.68 1.69
CA GLU A 144 5.86 -18.51 1.23
C GLU A 144 5.44 -18.07 -0.17
N ALA A 145 5.06 -19.02 -1.04
CA ALA A 145 4.41 -18.75 -2.31
C ALA A 145 2.89 -18.75 -2.10
N ASN A 146 2.31 -17.56 -2.13
CA ASN A 146 0.87 -17.35 -2.03
C ASN A 146 0.48 -16.32 -3.11
N PRO A 147 -0.42 -16.67 -4.03
CA PRO A 147 -0.90 -15.73 -5.04
C PRO A 147 -1.41 -14.45 -4.41
N VAL A 148 -1.00 -13.32 -4.97
CA VAL A 148 -1.41 -12.00 -4.55
C VAL A 148 -1.79 -11.18 -5.76
N ALA A 149 -2.73 -10.27 -5.57
CA ALA A 149 -3.09 -9.30 -6.57
C ALA A 149 -3.06 -7.89 -5.99
N PHE A 150 -2.66 -6.94 -6.84
CA PHE A 150 -2.75 -5.52 -6.58
C PHE A 150 -3.73 -4.89 -7.57
N THR A 151 -4.71 -4.18 -7.03
CA THR A 151 -5.69 -3.45 -7.82
C THR A 151 -5.49 -1.95 -7.62
N ALA A 152 -5.37 -1.18 -8.69
CA ALA A 152 -5.23 0.27 -8.64
C ALA A 152 -6.40 0.96 -9.35
N VAL A 153 -6.95 1.99 -8.71
CA VAL A 153 -7.89 2.93 -9.33
C VAL A 153 -7.09 4.12 -9.84
N ILE A 154 -6.83 4.19 -11.14
CA ILE A 154 -5.93 5.22 -11.70
C ILE A 154 -6.53 6.63 -11.59
N SER A 155 -7.85 6.78 -11.77
CA SER A 155 -8.45 8.12 -11.75
C SER A 155 -9.95 8.08 -11.50
N LYS A 156 -10.34 8.39 -10.26
CA LYS A 156 -11.70 8.81 -9.95
C LYS A 156 -11.64 10.17 -9.28
N PHE A 157 -11.97 11.21 -10.05
CA PHE A 157 -12.09 12.55 -9.51
C PHE A 157 -13.21 12.57 -8.47
N LEU A 158 -12.89 13.13 -7.31
CA LEU A 158 -13.90 13.44 -6.30
C LEU A 158 -14.64 14.72 -6.71
N PRO A 159 -15.96 14.82 -6.45
CA PRO A 159 -16.69 16.05 -6.69
C PRO A 159 -16.09 17.22 -5.91
N ILE A 160 -15.99 18.41 -6.53
CA ILE A 160 -15.45 19.62 -5.88
C ILE A 160 -16.19 19.94 -4.57
N GLY A 161 -17.51 19.69 -4.53
CA GLY A 161 -18.34 19.89 -3.35
C GLY A 161 -18.03 18.97 -2.15
N TRP A 162 -17.11 18.01 -2.29
CA TRP A 162 -16.69 17.14 -1.20
C TRP A 162 -15.40 17.62 -0.50
N ILE A 163 -14.78 18.69 -0.99
CA ILE A 163 -13.62 19.31 -0.33
C ILE A 163 -14.04 19.81 1.06
N GLY A 164 -13.28 19.40 2.09
CA GLY A 164 -13.56 19.77 3.48
C GLY A 164 -14.56 18.85 4.21
N ILE A 165 -15.11 17.84 3.53
CA ILE A 165 -15.98 16.82 4.14
C ILE A 165 -15.15 15.59 4.49
N SER A 166 -15.52 14.89 5.58
CA SER A 166 -14.92 13.59 5.91
C SER A 166 -15.39 12.51 4.93
N ILE A 167 -14.46 11.93 4.18
CA ILE A 167 -14.73 10.88 3.19
C ILE A 167 -14.40 9.52 3.78
N CYS A 168 -15.36 8.59 3.71
CA CYS A 168 -15.16 7.19 4.08
C CYS A 168 -15.20 6.31 2.83
N ILE A 169 -14.23 5.42 2.69
CA ILE A 169 -14.30 4.34 1.69
C ILE A 169 -14.96 3.15 2.35
N TYR A 170 -16.05 2.68 1.74
CA TYR A 170 -16.73 1.46 2.13
C TYR A 170 -16.41 0.35 1.15
N GLN A 171 -16.01 -0.79 1.68
CA GLN A 171 -15.77 -2.02 0.95
C GLN A 171 -16.65 -3.08 1.59
N GLU A 172 -17.47 -3.74 0.77
CA GLU A 172 -18.22 -4.90 1.22
C GLU A 172 -17.25 -5.99 1.69
N PRO A 173 -17.61 -6.81 2.68
CA PRO A 173 -16.69 -7.77 3.29
C PRO A 173 -16.00 -8.65 2.24
N ASN A 174 -14.67 -8.56 2.16
CA ASN A 174 -13.83 -9.43 1.35
C ASN A 174 -12.56 -9.83 2.13
N ARG A 175 -11.68 -10.63 1.50
CA ARG A 175 -10.47 -11.21 2.14
C ARG A 175 -9.19 -10.37 1.91
N GLU A 176 -9.31 -9.07 1.64
CA GLU A 176 -8.19 -8.31 1.04
C GLU A 176 -7.75 -7.08 1.84
N TYR A 177 -6.55 -6.59 1.52
CA TYR A 177 -5.95 -5.36 2.07
C TYR A 177 -6.22 -4.19 1.12
N MET A 178 -6.49 -3.01 1.70
CA MET A 178 -6.71 -1.78 0.95
C MET A 178 -5.58 -0.78 1.22
N TYR A 179 -4.93 -0.31 0.15
CA TYR A 179 -3.97 0.79 0.21
C TYR A 179 -4.59 2.04 -0.39
N ILE A 180 -4.45 3.17 0.29
CA ILE A 180 -4.96 4.47 -0.19
C ILE A 180 -3.79 5.45 -0.16
N SER A 181 -3.27 5.82 -1.34
CA SER A 181 -2.35 6.95 -1.46
C SER A 181 -3.19 8.21 -1.64
N THR A 182 -3.33 9.03 -0.60
CA THR A 182 -3.74 10.43 -0.78
C THR A 182 -2.49 11.30 -0.64
N GLU A 183 -2.37 12.35 -1.46
CA GLU A 183 -1.28 13.33 -1.38
C GLU A 183 -1.18 14.04 0.00
N LYS A 184 -2.13 13.81 0.93
CA LYS A 184 -2.19 14.48 2.24
C LYS A 184 -2.69 13.63 3.41
N LYS A 185 -2.20 12.40 3.58
CA LYS A 185 -2.24 11.76 4.91
C LYS A 185 -0.94 11.04 5.25
N GLN A 186 0.03 11.79 5.74
CA GLN A 186 0.87 11.28 6.80
C GLN A 186 0.02 11.26 8.07
N ASP A 187 -0.51 10.10 8.45
CA ASP A 187 -1.12 9.91 9.76
C ASP A 187 -0.58 8.61 10.38
N THR A 188 -0.19 8.73 11.65
CA THR A 188 0.34 7.68 12.51
C THR A 188 -0.61 6.48 12.56
N ALA A 189 -0.08 5.27 12.34
CA ALA A 189 -0.87 4.05 12.24
C ALA A 189 -1.54 3.71 13.59
N LYS A 190 -2.88 3.69 13.62
CA LYS A 190 -3.67 3.09 14.70
C LYS A 190 -3.80 1.59 14.41
N ILE A 191 -2.99 0.78 15.07
CA ILE A 191 -3.01 -0.69 14.97
C ILE A 191 -3.90 -1.23 16.08
N ARG A 192 -4.93 -2.03 15.74
CA ARG A 192 -5.71 -2.78 16.73
C ARG A 192 -5.15 -4.18 16.87
N LYS A 193 -4.67 -4.50 18.08
CA LYS A 193 -4.22 -5.84 18.46
C LYS A 193 -5.31 -6.59 19.22
N ILE A 194 -5.31 -7.92 19.13
CA ILE A 194 -6.12 -8.77 20.01
C ILE A 194 -5.67 -8.54 21.47
N PRO A 195 -6.58 -8.27 22.43
CA PRO A 195 -6.22 -8.22 23.83
C PRO A 195 -5.68 -9.59 24.25
N GLN A 196 -4.46 -9.66 24.77
CA GLN A 196 -3.98 -10.90 25.38
C GLN A 196 -4.77 -11.13 26.67
N SER A 197 -5.49 -12.26 26.74
CA SER A 197 -6.10 -12.72 27.98
C SER A 197 -4.98 -13.09 28.96
N SER A 198 -4.94 -12.41 30.11
CA SER A 198 -4.13 -12.76 31.27
C SER A 198 -4.58 -14.08 31.90
#